data_AF-A0AAX7UT56-F1
#
_entry.id   AF-A0AAX7UT56-F1
#
_cell.length_a   1.000
_cell.length_b   1.000
_cell.length_c   1.000
_cell.angle_alpha   90.00
_cell.angle_beta   90.00
_cell.angle_gamma   90.00
#
_symmetry.space_group_name_H-M   'P 1'
#
loop_
_entity.id
_entity.type
_entity.pdbx_description
1 polymer ?
#
loop_
_entity_poly.entity_id
_entity_poly.type
_entity_poly.pdbx_seq_one_letter_code
_entity_poly.pdbx_strand_id
1 'polypeptide(L)'
;MLNLFVSLELLLKLRCCLGTVCGIEWYGYAALGILTAILSFLMDLSVAKLLRAHQWLYTMLEGNVLLQFLCWTLYPACICAIASSFSHNICPFSTGSGIPEVRTMLAGFEMPHYLSLTNLFSKFLGLICTLAAGSTVFLGKVGPFVHLSTMVGGYLSNLCTLIQPAGQMLVVSAGVGVASCFGAPIGGVLFSVEVMSSHFALRHYCPCFFSAACGALTFRLLAVWGGDGETLQALFRTNFPDALPFYPLEILLFENISGYLEVRQTILKANGMNQMPVFCRKALYSGMVVFFLASLTFPHFAGHYMASKYTMKELLTSFLDSRQWTSQSHNTSEQLQPLLEWSSSGTSVYFSLVFFLLMKMWMLVLACTLPLPAGYFMPVFIYGAAIGRLIGEGAAYLSSTGVTPGQQWASVNPGGYALAGAAAFSGAVTHTLSPVLVAIELTGQFTHAVPILLATLLANALSRSGQRPSFYDALSISKRLPHLPSLKKAKIMLPLTSFGMTGLAVNQRSSGESCSWRDAQTSTVQAIWTGTRSGRRSPRTPDIVLLGAHANIVGLAYKHVGVI
;
A
#
# COMPACT_ATOMS: atom_id res chain seq x y z
N MET A 1 20.70 35.55 -21.62
CA MET A 1 20.25 36.21 -20.37
C MET A 1 18.82 36.76 -20.45
N LEU A 2 18.40 37.43 -21.53
CA LEU A 2 17.02 37.94 -21.67
C LEU A 2 15.92 36.85 -21.52
N ASN A 3 16.08 35.67 -22.13
CA ASN A 3 15.08 34.60 -22.03
C ASN A 3 14.92 34.01 -20.62
N LEU A 4 15.97 34.06 -19.80
CA LEU A 4 15.91 33.63 -18.39
C LEU A 4 15.19 34.67 -17.54
N PHE A 5 15.38 35.95 -17.85
CA PHE A 5 14.76 37.07 -17.16
C PHE A 5 13.26 37.16 -17.44
N VAL A 6 12.85 36.97 -18.70
CA VAL A 6 11.44 36.91 -19.11
C VAL A 6 10.73 35.71 -18.46
N SER A 7 11.41 34.56 -18.35
CA SER A 7 10.87 33.39 -17.65
C SER A 7 10.67 33.64 -16.15
N LEU A 8 11.62 34.34 -15.51
CA LEU A 8 11.55 34.68 -14.09
C LEU A 8 10.44 35.71 -13.79
N GLU A 9 10.27 36.70 -14.66
CA GLU A 9 9.23 37.72 -14.52
C GLU A 9 7.82 37.15 -14.78
N LEU A 10 7.70 36.23 -15.74
CA LEU A 10 6.47 35.48 -15.98
C LEU A 10 6.13 34.60 -14.77
N LEU A 11 7.11 33.90 -14.18
CA LEU A 11 6.95 33.11 -12.96
C LEU A 11 6.52 33.98 -11.76
N LEU A 12 7.06 35.20 -11.63
CA LEU A 12 6.70 36.14 -10.57
C LEU A 12 5.29 36.71 -10.76
N LYS A 13 4.88 37.01 -12.00
CA LYS A 13 3.49 37.43 -12.30
C LYS A 13 2.49 36.29 -12.08
N LEU A 14 2.86 35.06 -12.48
CA LEU A 14 2.08 33.86 -12.19
C LEU A 14 1.95 33.63 -10.67
N ARG A 15 3.02 33.84 -9.91
CA ARG A 15 3.04 33.76 -8.44
C ARG A 15 2.08 34.76 -7.79
N CYS A 16 2.11 36.02 -8.22
CA CYS A 16 1.23 37.06 -7.66
C CYS A 16 -0.24 36.77 -7.99
N CYS A 17 -0.52 36.27 -9.19
CA CYS A 17 -1.86 35.95 -9.66
C CYS A 17 -2.42 34.66 -9.01
N LEU A 18 -1.60 33.63 -8.79
CA LEU A 18 -2.03 32.45 -8.04
C LEU A 18 -2.22 32.78 -6.54
N GLY A 19 -1.34 33.59 -5.96
CA GLY A 19 -1.40 33.95 -4.54
C GLY A 19 -2.65 34.74 -4.12
N THR A 20 -3.30 35.43 -5.05
CA THR A 20 -4.52 36.22 -4.79
C THR A 20 -5.83 35.42 -4.85
N VAL A 21 -5.83 34.21 -5.43
CA VAL A 21 -7.06 33.42 -5.67
C VAL A 21 -7.15 32.18 -4.77
N CYS A 22 -6.03 31.52 -4.47
CA CYS A 22 -5.92 30.45 -3.47
C CYS A 22 -4.43 30.21 -3.20
N GLY A 23 -4.01 29.98 -1.95
CA GLY A 23 -2.59 29.79 -1.63
C GLY A 23 -1.89 28.80 -2.58
N ILE A 24 -0.74 29.19 -3.14
CA ILE A 24 0.00 28.46 -4.21
C ILE A 24 0.22 26.98 -3.85
N GLU A 25 0.29 26.68 -2.54
CA GLU A 25 0.34 25.35 -1.96
C GLU A 25 -0.76 24.39 -2.43
N TRP A 26 -2.00 24.87 -2.56
CA TRP A 26 -3.15 24.06 -2.97
C TRP A 26 -3.06 23.61 -4.43
N TYR A 27 -2.46 24.43 -5.30
CA TYR A 27 -2.19 24.03 -6.67
C TYR A 27 -1.14 22.91 -6.74
N GLY A 28 -0.12 22.95 -5.87
CA GLY A 28 0.85 21.85 -5.72
C GLY A 28 0.17 20.54 -5.29
N TYR A 29 -0.75 20.62 -4.33
CA TYR A 29 -1.53 19.46 -3.90
C TYR A 29 -2.48 18.94 -4.99
N ALA A 30 -3.16 19.81 -5.73
CA ALA A 30 -3.99 19.40 -6.87
C ALA A 30 -3.14 18.71 -7.95
N ALA A 31 -2.00 19.30 -8.32
CA ALA A 31 -1.09 18.73 -9.32
C ALA A 31 -0.58 17.35 -8.92
N LEU A 32 -0.22 17.15 -7.66
CA LEU A 32 0.15 15.85 -7.10
C LEU A 32 -0.96 14.80 -7.29
N GLY A 33 -2.21 15.17 -6.95
CA GLY A 33 -3.37 14.29 -7.11
C GLY A 33 -3.62 13.89 -8.57
N ILE A 34 -3.54 14.86 -9.48
CA ILE A 34 -3.73 14.63 -10.92
C ILE A 34 -2.62 13.74 -11.49
N LEU A 35 -1.35 14.04 -11.18
CA LEU A 35 -0.21 13.26 -11.69
C LEU A 35 -0.23 11.81 -11.17
N THR A 36 -0.52 11.61 -9.89
CA THR A 36 -0.63 10.27 -9.30
C THR A 36 -1.81 9.48 -9.89
N ALA A 37 -2.94 10.14 -10.16
CA ALA A 37 -4.07 9.50 -10.84
C ALA A 37 -3.74 9.07 -12.28
N ILE A 38 -3.07 9.92 -13.05
CA ILE A 38 -2.61 9.58 -14.42
C ILE A 38 -1.66 8.38 -14.38
N LEU A 39 -0.71 8.35 -13.44
CA LEU A 39 0.18 7.20 -13.26
C LEU A 39 -0.58 5.92 -12.91
N SER A 40 -1.57 5.99 -12.00
CA SER A 40 -2.39 4.81 -11.67
C SER A 40 -3.19 4.34 -12.88
N PHE A 41 -3.80 5.25 -13.63
CA PHE A 41 -4.61 4.92 -14.80
C PHE A 41 -3.77 4.25 -15.89
N LEU A 42 -2.59 4.79 -16.21
CA LEU A 42 -1.67 4.20 -17.18
C LEU A 42 -1.20 2.80 -16.75
N MET A 43 -0.94 2.62 -15.45
CA MET A 43 -0.58 1.32 -14.90
C MET A 43 -1.72 0.30 -15.02
N ASP A 44 -2.93 0.69 -14.62
CA ASP A 44 -4.09 -0.21 -14.68
C ASP A 44 -4.47 -0.56 -16.13
N LEU A 45 -4.38 0.42 -17.05
CA LEU A 45 -4.62 0.22 -18.48
C LEU A 45 -3.61 -0.78 -19.09
N SER A 46 -2.32 -0.59 -18.80
CA SER A 46 -1.27 -1.49 -19.31
C SER A 46 -1.41 -2.91 -18.77
N VAL A 47 -1.66 -3.06 -17.47
CA VAL A 47 -1.94 -4.36 -16.84
C VAL A 47 -3.18 -5.02 -17.46
N ALA A 48 -4.29 -4.28 -17.63
CA ALA A 48 -5.51 -4.82 -18.21
C ALA A 48 -5.31 -5.31 -19.65
N LYS A 49 -4.57 -4.56 -20.48
CA LYS A 49 -4.26 -4.98 -21.86
C LYS A 49 -3.38 -6.23 -21.90
N LEU A 50 -2.35 -6.31 -21.05
CA LEU A 50 -1.48 -7.49 -20.96
C LEU A 50 -2.24 -8.73 -20.49
N LEU A 51 -3.09 -8.59 -19.48
CA LEU A 51 -3.85 -9.70 -18.91
C LEU A 51 -4.93 -10.21 -19.89
N ARG A 52 -5.64 -9.30 -20.58
CA ARG A 52 -6.59 -9.65 -21.64
C ARG A 52 -5.89 -10.36 -22.80
N ALA A 53 -4.69 -9.91 -23.19
CA ALA A 53 -3.90 -10.57 -24.24
C ALA A 53 -3.47 -11.99 -23.82
N HIS A 54 -3.08 -12.17 -22.56
CA HIS A 54 -2.75 -13.49 -22.02
C HIS A 54 -3.96 -14.44 -22.00
N GLN A 55 -5.11 -13.97 -21.53
CA GLN A 55 -6.36 -14.73 -21.53
C GLN A 55 -6.79 -15.09 -22.96
N TRP A 56 -6.72 -14.13 -23.89
CA TRP A 56 -7.01 -14.37 -25.31
C TRP A 56 -6.11 -15.45 -25.91
N LEU A 57 -4.79 -15.38 -25.65
CA LEU A 57 -3.85 -16.41 -26.09
C LEU A 57 -4.19 -17.78 -25.49
N TYR A 58 -4.51 -17.84 -24.20
CA TYR A 58 -4.91 -19.08 -23.54
C TYR A 58 -6.16 -19.72 -24.17
N THR A 59 -7.17 -18.91 -24.53
CA THR A 59 -8.39 -19.39 -25.20
C THR A 59 -8.15 -19.87 -26.62
N MET A 60 -7.24 -19.23 -27.37
CA MET A 60 -6.88 -19.66 -28.73
C MET A 60 -6.13 -21.01 -28.76
N LEU A 61 -5.60 -21.43 -27.61
CA LEU A 61 -4.86 -22.68 -27.43
C LEU A 61 -5.75 -23.83 -26.93
N GLU A 62 -7.06 -23.63 -26.85
CA GLU A 62 -8.03 -24.67 -26.50
C GLU A 62 -7.92 -25.88 -27.44
N GLY A 63 -7.89 -27.08 -26.86
CA GLY A 63 -7.65 -28.35 -27.56
C GLY A 63 -6.26 -28.95 -27.31
N ASN A 64 -5.23 -28.13 -27.06
CA ASN A 64 -3.87 -28.61 -26.82
C ASN A 64 -3.41 -28.33 -25.37
N VAL A 65 -3.63 -29.30 -24.47
CA VAL A 65 -3.36 -29.15 -23.02
C VAL A 65 -1.91 -28.77 -22.72
N LEU A 66 -0.94 -29.35 -23.42
CA LEU A 66 0.49 -29.03 -23.23
C LEU A 66 0.78 -27.55 -23.52
N LEU A 67 0.22 -27.03 -24.62
CA LEU A 67 0.47 -25.64 -25.03
C LEU A 67 -0.27 -24.66 -24.12
N GLN A 68 -1.46 -25.02 -23.62
CA GLN A 68 -2.14 -24.27 -22.57
C GLN A 68 -1.33 -24.24 -21.26
N PHE A 69 -0.74 -25.37 -20.86
CA PHE A 69 0.12 -25.45 -19.69
C PHE A 69 1.36 -24.56 -19.83
N LEU A 70 2.04 -24.61 -20.97
CA LEU A 70 3.19 -23.75 -21.25
C LEU A 70 2.80 -22.28 -21.28
N CYS A 71 1.68 -21.92 -21.90
CA CYS A 71 1.18 -20.54 -21.90
C CYS A 71 0.91 -20.04 -20.48
N TRP A 72 0.18 -20.83 -19.68
CA TRP A 72 -0.19 -20.48 -18.31
C TRP A 72 1.00 -20.35 -17.36
N THR A 73 2.04 -21.18 -17.54
CA THR A 73 3.20 -21.22 -16.62
C THR A 73 4.34 -20.31 -17.04
N LEU A 74 4.69 -20.28 -18.33
CA LEU A 74 5.83 -19.49 -18.83
C LEU A 74 5.54 -17.99 -18.85
N TYR A 75 4.31 -17.58 -19.17
CA TYR A 75 3.94 -16.16 -19.18
C TYR A 75 4.20 -15.45 -17.83
N PRO A 76 3.62 -15.89 -16.70
CA PRO A 76 3.86 -15.24 -15.41
C PRO A 76 5.30 -15.44 -14.94
N ALA A 77 5.95 -16.58 -15.23
CA ALA A 77 7.33 -16.82 -14.85
C ALA A 77 8.31 -15.85 -15.54
N CYS A 78 8.17 -15.67 -16.86
CA CYS A 78 8.99 -14.76 -17.65
C CYS A 78 8.76 -13.30 -17.25
N ILE A 79 7.50 -12.86 -17.11
CA ILE A 79 7.20 -11.46 -16.78
C ILE A 79 7.69 -11.07 -15.37
N CYS A 80 7.61 -11.99 -14.40
CA CYS A 80 8.18 -11.77 -13.07
C CYS A 80 9.71 -11.83 -13.05
N ALA A 81 10.33 -12.70 -13.86
CA ALA A 81 11.80 -12.69 -14.02
C ALA A 81 12.29 -11.35 -14.60
N ILE A 82 11.55 -10.80 -15.58
CA ILE A 82 11.81 -9.46 -16.15
C ILE A 82 11.63 -8.38 -15.07
N ALA A 83 10.55 -8.42 -14.29
CA ALA A 83 10.32 -7.48 -13.19
C ALA A 83 11.48 -7.48 -12.16
N SER A 84 11.90 -8.67 -11.73
CA SER A 84 13.04 -8.86 -10.81
C SER A 84 14.35 -8.33 -11.40
N SER A 85 14.58 -8.57 -12.70
CA SER A 85 15.74 -8.05 -13.43
C SER A 85 15.75 -6.51 -13.47
N PHE A 86 14.62 -5.87 -13.79
CA PHE A 86 14.49 -4.41 -13.78
C PHE A 86 14.76 -3.81 -12.39
N SER A 87 14.19 -4.41 -11.34
CA SER A 87 14.39 -3.94 -9.97
C SER A 87 15.80 -4.19 -9.47
N HIS A 88 16.46 -5.27 -9.86
CA HIS A 88 17.81 -5.55 -9.34
C HIS A 88 18.92 -4.82 -10.11
N ASN A 89 18.80 -4.72 -11.44
CA ASN A 89 19.87 -4.22 -12.30
C ASN A 89 19.90 -2.69 -12.36
N ILE A 90 18.73 -2.04 -12.34
CA ILE A 90 18.64 -0.57 -12.44
C ILE A 90 18.75 0.08 -11.06
N CYS A 91 17.92 -0.35 -10.10
CA CYS A 91 17.89 0.25 -8.77
C CYS A 91 17.49 -0.78 -7.70
N PRO A 92 18.43 -1.40 -6.97
CA PRO A 92 18.11 -2.49 -6.03
C PRO A 92 17.11 -2.09 -4.92
N PHE A 93 17.04 -0.79 -4.60
CA PHE A 93 16.08 -0.21 -3.66
C PHE A 93 14.62 -0.20 -4.15
N SER A 94 14.40 -0.53 -5.44
CA SER A 94 13.07 -0.67 -6.04
C SER A 94 12.30 -1.89 -5.52
N THR A 95 13.00 -2.90 -5.01
CA THR A 95 12.39 -4.17 -4.57
C THR A 95 11.45 -4.03 -3.36
N GLY A 96 10.39 -4.84 -3.34
CA GLY A 96 9.43 -4.92 -2.24
C GLY A 96 8.41 -3.76 -2.18
N SER A 97 7.67 -3.74 -1.06
CA SER A 97 6.52 -2.86 -0.86
C SER A 97 6.86 -1.36 -0.92
N GLY A 98 7.77 -0.84 -0.10
CA GLY A 98 8.05 0.59 -0.03
C GLY A 98 7.31 1.34 1.07
N ILE A 99 6.22 0.78 1.62
CA ILE A 99 5.53 1.34 2.80
C ILE A 99 6.46 1.47 4.03
N PRO A 100 7.21 0.43 4.44
CA PRO A 100 8.10 0.54 5.60
C PRO A 100 9.14 1.65 5.42
N GLU A 101 9.70 1.77 4.23
CA GLU A 101 10.70 2.78 3.89
C GLU A 101 10.12 4.19 3.90
N VAL A 102 8.96 4.40 3.27
CA VAL A 102 8.24 5.68 3.33
C VAL A 102 7.93 6.05 4.77
N ARG A 103 7.47 5.10 5.59
CA ARG A 103 7.24 5.33 7.02
C ARG A 103 8.50 5.76 7.76
N THR A 104 9.66 5.17 7.46
CA THR A 104 10.94 5.61 8.06
C THR A 104 11.34 7.02 7.61
N MET A 105 11.06 7.41 6.36
CA MET A 105 11.28 8.78 5.90
C MET A 105 10.38 9.78 6.61
N LEU A 106 9.09 9.45 6.78
CA LEU A 106 8.13 10.30 7.48
C LEU A 106 8.45 10.42 8.98
N ALA A 107 9.14 9.43 9.55
CA ALA A 107 9.68 9.50 10.91
C ALA A 107 10.92 10.42 11.03
N GLY A 108 11.47 10.91 9.91
CA GLY A 108 12.59 11.86 9.86
C GLY A 108 13.93 11.27 9.43
N PHE A 109 14.00 10.00 9.02
CA PHE A 109 15.22 9.40 8.50
C PHE A 109 15.38 9.68 7.00
N GLU A 110 16.35 10.50 6.63
CA GLU A 110 16.62 10.82 5.23
C GLU A 110 17.26 9.64 4.48
N MET A 111 16.66 9.22 3.36
CA MET A 111 17.21 8.19 2.47
C MET A 111 17.29 8.72 1.02
N PRO A 112 18.37 9.41 0.64
CA PRO A 112 18.42 10.23 -0.59
C PRO A 112 18.31 9.42 -1.89
N HIS A 113 18.87 8.20 -1.95
CA HIS A 113 18.80 7.37 -3.16
C HIS A 113 17.43 6.74 -3.42
N TYR A 114 16.56 6.74 -2.41
CA TYR A 114 15.27 6.08 -2.48
C TYR A 114 14.24 6.92 -3.26
N LEU A 115 14.38 8.26 -3.25
CA LEU A 115 13.54 9.21 -4.01
C LEU A 115 14.04 9.52 -5.43
N SER A 116 14.83 8.64 -6.06
CA SER A 116 15.41 8.89 -7.39
C SER A 116 14.45 8.60 -8.55
N LEU A 117 14.58 9.33 -9.68
CA LEU A 117 13.76 9.17 -10.89
C LEU A 117 14.00 7.80 -11.53
N THR A 118 15.22 7.30 -11.45
CA THR A 118 15.58 5.96 -11.92
C THR A 118 14.85 4.88 -11.12
N ASN A 119 14.68 5.09 -9.80
CA ASN A 119 13.86 4.23 -8.96
C ASN A 119 12.38 4.33 -9.33
N LEU A 120 11.86 5.54 -9.59
CA LEU A 120 10.47 5.74 -10.04
C LEU A 120 10.17 4.89 -11.28
N PHE A 121 11.01 5.02 -12.32
CA PHE A 121 10.81 4.29 -13.57
C PHE A 121 10.96 2.77 -13.39
N SER A 122 12.03 2.32 -12.72
CA SER A 122 12.27 0.90 -12.46
C SER A 122 11.13 0.26 -11.65
N LYS A 123 10.65 0.93 -10.61
CA LYS A 123 9.59 0.43 -9.74
C LYS A 123 8.23 0.45 -10.43
N PHE A 124 7.93 1.47 -11.26
CA PHE A 124 6.70 1.53 -12.04
C PHE A 124 6.62 0.38 -13.05
N LEU A 125 7.67 0.17 -13.85
CA LEU A 125 7.69 -0.90 -14.84
C LEU A 125 7.70 -2.31 -14.20
N GLY A 126 8.51 -2.51 -13.15
CA GLY A 126 8.53 -3.77 -12.42
C GLY A 126 7.18 -4.08 -11.77
N LEU A 127 6.46 -3.06 -11.30
CA LEU A 127 5.12 -3.22 -10.73
C LEU A 127 4.09 -3.59 -11.81
N ILE A 128 4.12 -2.97 -13.00
CA ILE A 128 3.28 -3.36 -14.15
C ILE A 128 3.49 -4.85 -14.46
N CYS A 129 4.74 -5.28 -14.57
CA CYS A 129 5.07 -6.68 -14.84
C CYS A 129 4.57 -7.63 -13.74
N THR A 130 4.70 -7.23 -12.46
CA THR A 130 4.23 -8.03 -11.32
C THR A 130 2.71 -8.16 -11.31
N LEU A 131 1.99 -7.08 -11.61
CA LEU A 131 0.53 -7.08 -11.68
C LEU A 131 0.00 -7.81 -12.92
N ALA A 132 0.73 -7.76 -14.04
CA ALA A 132 0.40 -8.47 -15.27
C ALA A 132 0.50 -10.00 -15.12
N ALA A 133 1.33 -10.51 -14.20
CA ALA A 133 1.31 -11.93 -13.82
C ALA A 133 -0.04 -12.36 -13.18
N GLY A 134 -0.83 -11.41 -12.70
CA GLY A 134 -2.23 -11.60 -12.31
C GLY A 134 -2.43 -12.42 -11.03
N SER A 135 -3.51 -13.20 -11.00
CA SER A 135 -3.94 -13.98 -9.84
C SER A 135 -3.07 -15.22 -9.56
N THR A 136 -2.15 -15.57 -10.47
CA THR A 136 -1.19 -16.67 -10.31
C THR A 136 -0.19 -16.37 -9.18
N VAL A 137 0.45 -15.20 -9.22
CA VAL A 137 1.38 -14.72 -8.18
C VAL A 137 0.63 -14.10 -7.00
N PHE A 138 -0.59 -13.61 -7.23
CA PHE A 138 -1.50 -13.14 -6.18
C PHE A 138 -0.90 -11.99 -5.34
N LEU A 139 -0.45 -10.93 -6.01
CA LEU A 139 0.13 -9.72 -5.41
C LEU A 139 -0.67 -8.47 -5.85
N GLY A 140 -0.55 -7.38 -5.10
CA GLY A 140 -1.26 -6.11 -5.32
C GLY A 140 -0.34 -4.91 -5.57
N LYS A 141 -0.92 -3.70 -5.70
CA LYS A 141 -0.19 -2.48 -6.06
C LYS A 141 0.09 -1.47 -4.94
N VAL A 142 -0.69 -1.51 -3.85
CA VAL A 142 -0.77 -0.42 -2.86
C VAL A 142 0.59 0.05 -2.36
N GLY A 143 1.41 -0.85 -1.84
CA GLY A 143 2.71 -0.46 -1.26
C GLY A 143 3.66 0.22 -2.25
N PRO A 144 3.99 -0.45 -3.37
CA PRO A 144 4.89 0.13 -4.37
C PRO A 144 4.37 1.44 -4.93
N PHE A 145 3.05 1.55 -5.10
CA PHE A 145 2.43 2.76 -5.62
C PHE A 145 2.44 3.93 -4.62
N VAL A 146 2.29 3.68 -3.32
CA VAL A 146 2.53 4.70 -2.28
C VAL A 146 3.94 5.26 -2.41
N HIS A 147 4.92 4.38 -2.59
CA HIS A 147 6.29 4.81 -2.79
C HIS A 147 6.47 5.65 -4.07
N LEU A 148 5.90 5.21 -5.21
CA LEU A 148 5.91 6.00 -6.44
C LEU A 148 5.29 7.39 -6.23
N SER A 149 4.16 7.46 -5.54
CA SER A 149 3.50 8.72 -5.19
C SER A 149 4.41 9.62 -4.35
N THR A 150 5.11 9.08 -3.34
CA THR A 150 6.06 9.86 -2.53
C THR A 150 7.27 10.35 -3.32
N MET A 151 7.73 9.61 -4.32
CA MET A 151 8.78 10.11 -5.23
C MET A 151 8.25 11.30 -6.04
N VAL A 152 7.06 11.19 -6.62
CA VAL A 152 6.40 12.30 -7.34
C VAL A 152 6.23 13.52 -6.43
N GLY A 153 5.79 13.30 -5.18
CA GLY A 153 5.71 14.33 -4.15
C GLY A 153 7.06 14.96 -3.81
N GLY A 154 8.13 14.15 -3.69
CA GLY A 154 9.49 14.66 -3.49
C GLY A 154 9.98 15.53 -4.66
N TYR A 155 9.69 15.12 -5.90
CA TYR A 155 10.01 15.91 -7.09
C TYR A 155 9.22 17.23 -7.16
N LEU A 156 7.91 17.17 -6.92
CA LEU A 156 7.07 18.36 -6.81
C LEU A 156 7.55 19.28 -5.68
N SER A 157 7.94 18.72 -4.54
CA SER A 157 8.49 19.48 -3.42
C SER A 157 9.77 20.22 -3.81
N ASN A 158 10.65 19.58 -4.58
CA ASN A 158 11.90 20.19 -5.05
C ASN A 158 11.64 21.32 -6.07
N LEU A 159 10.71 21.11 -6.99
CA LEU A 159 10.27 22.15 -7.94
C LEU A 159 9.58 23.32 -7.23
N CYS A 160 8.87 23.04 -6.15
CA CYS A 160 8.16 24.01 -5.31
C CYS A 160 8.97 24.47 -4.09
N THR A 161 10.30 24.27 -4.05
CA THR A 161 11.18 24.69 -2.93
C THR A 161 11.11 26.19 -2.61
N LEU A 162 10.64 27.00 -3.56
CA LEU A 162 10.38 28.43 -3.38
C LEU A 162 9.04 28.75 -2.68
N ILE A 163 8.21 27.74 -2.40
CA ILE A 163 6.77 27.90 -2.14
C ILE A 163 6.31 27.19 -0.84
N GLN A 164 6.88 26.03 -0.47
CA GLN A 164 6.41 25.24 0.68
C GLN A 164 7.52 24.83 1.67
N PRO A 165 7.20 24.67 2.97
CA PRO A 165 8.10 24.08 3.93
C PRO A 165 8.42 22.62 3.59
N ALA A 166 9.70 22.27 3.65
CA ALA A 166 10.20 20.92 3.36
C ALA A 166 9.48 19.84 4.19
N GLY A 167 9.07 18.74 3.53
CA GLY A 167 8.52 17.54 4.18
C GLY A 167 6.99 17.42 4.19
N GLN A 168 6.22 18.51 4.12
CA GLN A 168 4.74 18.41 4.11
C GLN A 168 4.20 17.67 2.89
N MET A 169 4.81 17.91 1.72
CA MET A 169 4.44 17.26 0.46
C MET A 169 4.65 15.73 0.50
N LEU A 170 5.63 15.23 1.26
CA LEU A 170 5.88 13.78 1.39
C LEU A 170 4.74 13.08 2.15
N VAL A 171 4.23 13.71 3.21
CA VAL A 171 3.07 13.18 3.97
C VAL A 171 1.82 13.14 3.08
N VAL A 172 1.56 14.25 2.37
CA VAL A 172 0.40 14.37 1.48
C VAL A 172 0.48 13.33 0.34
N SER A 173 1.63 13.21 -0.31
CA SER A 173 1.85 12.23 -1.38
C SER A 173 1.74 10.78 -0.93
N ALA A 174 2.17 10.43 0.28
CA ALA A 174 1.96 9.10 0.82
C ALA A 174 0.45 8.77 0.90
N GLY A 175 -0.37 9.67 1.43
CA GLY A 175 -1.82 9.45 1.53
C GLY A 175 -2.56 9.47 0.20
N VAL A 176 -2.17 10.34 -0.73
CA VAL A 176 -2.71 10.37 -2.09
C VAL A 176 -2.38 9.08 -2.85
N GLY A 177 -1.18 8.52 -2.64
CA GLY A 177 -0.78 7.24 -3.23
C GLY A 177 -1.63 6.07 -2.76
N VAL A 178 -1.97 6.01 -1.47
CA VAL A 178 -2.92 5.02 -0.96
C VAL A 178 -4.30 5.22 -1.56
N ALA A 179 -4.82 6.45 -1.50
CA ALA A 179 -6.17 6.78 -1.95
C ALA A 179 -6.40 6.49 -3.44
N SER A 180 -5.43 6.84 -4.29
CA SER A 180 -5.47 6.55 -5.74
C SER A 180 -5.43 5.06 -6.06
N CYS A 181 -4.79 4.22 -5.23
CA CYS A 181 -4.81 2.77 -5.44
C CYS A 181 -6.19 2.15 -5.24
N PHE A 182 -6.94 2.66 -4.28
CA PHE A 182 -8.28 2.18 -3.96
C PHE A 182 -9.36 2.91 -4.76
N GLY A 183 -9.09 4.12 -5.25
CA GLY A 183 -10.14 5.00 -5.77
C GLY A 183 -11.10 5.48 -4.68
N ALA A 184 -10.65 5.45 -3.42
CA ALA A 184 -11.38 5.76 -2.20
C ALA A 184 -10.64 6.88 -1.44
N PRO A 185 -11.01 8.16 -1.63
CA PRO A 185 -10.29 9.29 -1.05
C PRO A 185 -10.38 9.35 0.48
N ILE A 186 -11.51 9.02 1.11
CA ILE A 186 -11.66 9.16 2.56
C ILE A 186 -10.93 8.00 3.25
N GLY A 187 -11.27 6.76 2.88
CA GLY A 187 -10.72 5.54 3.45
C GLY A 187 -9.23 5.39 3.17
N GLY A 188 -8.76 5.78 1.99
CA GLY A 188 -7.34 5.72 1.63
C GLY A 188 -6.47 6.71 2.41
N VAL A 189 -6.94 7.95 2.60
CA VAL A 189 -6.22 8.94 3.41
C VAL A 189 -6.17 8.49 4.87
N LEU A 190 -7.29 8.02 5.43
CA LEU A 190 -7.32 7.47 6.80
C LEU A 190 -6.42 6.25 6.95
N PHE A 191 -6.39 5.36 5.97
CA PHE A 191 -5.46 4.22 5.98
C PHE A 191 -4.00 4.66 5.99
N SER A 192 -3.66 5.70 5.20
CA SER A 192 -2.32 6.27 5.25
C SER A 192 -1.99 6.85 6.62
N VAL A 193 -2.91 7.59 7.24
CA VAL A 193 -2.74 8.16 8.58
C VAL A 193 -2.49 7.05 9.62
N GLU A 194 -3.27 5.97 9.58
CA GLU A 194 -3.18 4.87 10.55
C GLU A 194 -1.91 4.01 10.39
N VAL A 195 -1.41 3.82 9.15
CA VAL A 195 -0.27 2.93 8.88
C VAL A 195 1.08 3.67 8.77
N MET A 196 1.12 4.87 8.19
CA MET A 196 2.36 5.55 7.79
C MET A 196 3.01 6.35 8.91
N SER A 197 2.26 6.87 9.88
CA SER A 197 2.82 7.67 10.97
C SER A 197 2.19 7.33 12.31
N SER A 198 3.00 7.37 13.38
CA SER A 198 2.51 7.30 14.75
C SER A 198 1.90 8.62 15.22
N HIS A 199 2.36 9.74 14.65
CA HIS A 199 1.90 11.09 14.97
C HIS A 199 1.58 11.80 13.67
N PHE A 200 0.29 12.11 13.46
CA PHE A 200 -0.16 12.80 12.26
C PHE A 200 -0.69 14.18 12.66
N ALA A 201 -0.06 15.24 12.14
CA ALA A 201 -0.52 16.59 12.42
C ALA A 201 -1.78 16.90 11.59
N LEU A 202 -2.83 17.38 12.25
CA LEU A 202 -4.12 17.69 11.62
C LEU A 202 -4.01 18.68 10.44
N ARG A 203 -2.99 19.54 10.46
CA ARG A 203 -2.68 20.46 9.34
C ARG A 203 -2.45 19.76 7.99
N HIS A 204 -2.02 18.50 7.98
CA HIS A 204 -1.78 17.72 6.76
C HIS A 204 -3.02 16.96 6.28
N TYR A 205 -4.07 16.88 7.09
CA TYR A 205 -5.25 16.07 6.79
C TYR A 205 -6.05 16.65 5.63
N CYS A 206 -6.42 17.93 5.70
CA CYS A 206 -7.19 18.60 4.63
C CYS A 206 -6.45 18.64 3.28
N PRO A 207 -5.15 18.99 3.21
CA PRO A 207 -4.39 18.88 1.97
C PRO A 207 -4.37 17.47 1.36
N CYS A 208 -4.24 16.45 2.21
CA CYS A 208 -4.23 15.06 1.79
C CYS A 208 -5.58 14.64 1.20
N PHE A 209 -6.67 14.99 1.89
CA PHE A 209 -8.02 14.73 1.41
C PHE A 209 -8.32 15.46 0.09
N PHE A 210 -7.97 16.74 0.00
CA PHE A 210 -8.17 17.54 -1.21
C PHE A 210 -7.41 16.95 -2.41
N SER A 211 -6.12 16.66 -2.23
CA SER A 211 -5.30 16.05 -3.28
C SER A 211 -5.82 14.67 -3.71
N ALA A 212 -6.24 13.84 -2.75
CA ALA A 212 -6.83 12.54 -3.00
C ALA A 212 -8.16 12.65 -3.76
N ALA A 213 -9.01 13.62 -3.43
CA ALA A 213 -10.26 13.88 -4.12
C ALA A 213 -10.02 14.34 -5.56
N CYS A 214 -9.06 15.25 -5.80
CA CYS A 214 -8.63 15.62 -7.15
C CYS A 214 -8.17 14.39 -7.94
N GLY A 215 -7.32 13.55 -7.36
CA GLY A 215 -6.84 12.33 -8.02
C GLY A 215 -7.96 11.32 -8.31
N ALA A 216 -8.88 11.10 -7.36
CA ALA A 216 -10.03 10.22 -7.56
C ALA A 216 -10.94 10.74 -8.69
N LEU A 217 -11.21 12.05 -8.74
CA LEU A 217 -11.97 12.67 -9.81
C LEU A 217 -11.28 12.49 -11.17
N THR A 218 -9.97 12.79 -11.25
CA THR A 218 -9.19 12.61 -12.48
C THR A 218 -9.20 11.16 -12.95
N PHE A 219 -8.99 10.20 -12.06
CA PHE A 219 -9.00 8.78 -12.40
C PHE A 219 -10.36 8.35 -12.99
N ARG A 220 -11.48 8.77 -12.37
CA ARG A 220 -12.81 8.41 -12.88
C ARG A 220 -13.13 9.11 -14.21
N LEU A 221 -12.71 10.36 -14.41
CA LEU A 221 -12.86 11.05 -15.70
C LEU A 221 -12.07 10.36 -16.82
N LEU A 222 -10.83 9.94 -16.54
CA LEU A 222 -10.02 9.17 -17.49
C LEU A 222 -10.63 7.81 -17.81
N ALA A 223 -11.23 7.15 -16.82
CA ALA A 223 -11.91 5.86 -17.02
C ALA A 223 -13.15 5.98 -17.92
N VAL A 224 -13.94 7.06 -17.77
CA VAL A 224 -15.08 7.35 -18.65
C VAL A 224 -14.61 7.64 -20.07
N TRP A 225 -13.55 8.46 -20.23
CA TRP A 225 -12.97 8.73 -21.56
C TRP A 225 -12.45 7.42 -22.20
N GLY A 226 -11.78 6.58 -21.43
CA GLY A 226 -11.24 5.31 -21.89
C GLY A 226 -12.28 4.26 -22.29
N GLY A 227 -13.57 4.53 -22.08
CA GLY A 227 -14.68 3.63 -22.44
C GLY A 227 -14.88 2.45 -21.48
N ASP A 228 -14.19 2.41 -20.33
CA ASP A 228 -14.30 1.33 -19.33
C ASP A 228 -15.42 1.58 -18.29
N GLY A 229 -16.09 2.74 -18.30
CA GLY A 229 -17.18 3.05 -17.37
C GLY A 229 -18.24 4.01 -17.93
N GLU A 230 -19.52 3.65 -17.81
CA GLU A 230 -20.63 4.47 -18.31
C GLU A 230 -21.00 5.66 -17.39
N THR A 231 -20.57 5.65 -16.12
CA THR A 231 -20.84 6.72 -15.13
C THR A 231 -19.76 6.76 -14.03
N LEU A 232 -19.69 7.87 -13.27
CA LEU A 232 -18.80 8.11 -12.10
C LEU A 232 -19.11 7.20 -10.89
N GLN A 233 -19.31 5.89 -11.07
CA GLN A 233 -19.75 4.97 -10.02
C GLN A 233 -18.58 4.36 -9.22
N ALA A 234 -18.90 3.73 -8.08
CA ALA A 234 -17.96 2.99 -7.24
C ALA A 234 -17.39 1.77 -7.98
N LEU A 235 -16.15 1.38 -7.65
CA LEU A 235 -15.37 0.40 -8.42
C LEU A 235 -15.94 -1.03 -8.35
N PHE A 236 -16.62 -1.37 -7.25
CA PHE A 236 -17.21 -2.69 -6.99
C PHE A 236 -18.67 -2.54 -6.52
N ARG A 237 -19.52 -1.93 -7.35
CA ARG A 237 -20.93 -1.68 -6.99
C ARG A 237 -21.63 -2.98 -6.56
N THR A 238 -22.15 -2.97 -5.34
CA THR A 238 -23.04 -4.01 -4.81
C THR A 238 -24.42 -3.42 -4.55
N ASN A 239 -25.45 -4.25 -4.64
CA ASN A 239 -26.81 -3.90 -4.22
C ASN A 239 -27.25 -4.89 -3.14
N PHE A 240 -26.85 -4.64 -1.91
CA PHE A 240 -27.28 -5.43 -0.76
C PHE A 240 -28.64 -4.96 -0.24
N PRO A 241 -29.53 -5.87 0.19
CA PRO A 241 -30.82 -5.51 0.77
C PRO A 241 -30.66 -4.76 2.10
N ASP A 242 -31.57 -3.82 2.36
CA ASP A 242 -31.57 -2.95 3.56
C ASP A 242 -32.05 -3.66 4.85
N ALA A 243 -32.61 -4.87 4.73
CA ALA A 243 -33.06 -5.65 5.88
C ALA A 243 -31.88 -6.07 6.78
N LEU A 244 -32.16 -6.27 8.08
CA LEU A 244 -31.17 -6.41 9.16
C LEU A 244 -29.93 -7.20 8.72
N PRO A 245 -28.77 -6.54 8.55
CA PRO A 245 -27.70 -7.10 7.74
C PRO A 245 -26.87 -8.18 8.43
N PHE A 246 -26.84 -8.18 9.78
CA PHE A 246 -26.11 -9.13 10.59
C PHE A 246 -26.79 -9.32 11.94
N TYR A 247 -26.79 -10.55 12.46
CA TYR A 247 -27.15 -10.78 13.86
C TYR A 247 -25.91 -10.59 14.76
N PRO A 248 -26.05 -9.95 15.94
CA PRO A 248 -24.91 -9.67 16.83
C PRO A 248 -24.06 -10.89 17.23
N LEU A 249 -24.67 -12.08 17.31
CA LEU A 249 -23.95 -13.33 17.60
C LEU A 249 -23.07 -13.82 16.44
N GLU A 250 -23.42 -13.52 15.19
CA GLU A 250 -22.67 -13.94 14.01
C GLU A 250 -21.39 -13.13 13.83
N ILE A 251 -21.34 -11.92 14.42
CA ILE A 251 -20.15 -11.07 14.46
C ILE A 251 -19.04 -11.73 15.30
N LEU A 252 -19.39 -12.55 16.28
CA LEU A 252 -18.44 -13.35 17.07
C LEU A 252 -17.87 -14.54 16.28
N LEU A 253 -18.48 -14.99 15.18
CA LEU A 253 -17.88 -16.05 14.34
C LEU A 253 -16.64 -15.55 13.58
N PHE A 254 -16.51 -14.22 13.40
CA PHE A 254 -15.29 -13.61 12.88
C PHE A 254 -14.13 -13.62 13.91
N GLU A 255 -14.37 -14.03 15.16
CA GLU A 255 -13.37 -14.17 16.24
C GLU A 255 -12.29 -15.22 15.91
N ASN A 256 -12.67 -16.30 15.22
CA ASN A 256 -11.76 -17.39 14.83
C ASN A 256 -10.95 -17.14 13.55
N ILE A 257 -11.13 -16.00 12.90
CA ILE A 257 -10.34 -15.57 11.73
C ILE A 257 -8.89 -15.19 12.14
N SER A 258 -8.64 -15.08 13.44
CA SER A 258 -7.34 -14.85 14.07
C SER A 258 -6.35 -16.02 13.93
N GLY A 259 -6.75 -17.14 13.29
CA GLY A 259 -5.88 -18.28 12.98
C GLY A 259 -4.68 -17.99 12.06
N TYR A 260 -4.52 -16.75 11.58
CA TYR A 260 -3.34 -16.32 10.82
C TYR A 260 -2.11 -16.01 11.72
N LEU A 261 -1.96 -16.79 12.79
CA LEU A 261 -0.81 -16.79 13.69
C LEU A 261 0.48 -17.27 13.00
N GLU A 262 0.37 -17.95 11.85
CA GLU A 262 1.47 -18.69 11.24
C GLU A 262 2.11 -17.98 10.04
N VAL A 263 1.36 -17.27 9.19
CA VAL A 263 1.95 -16.52 8.05
C VAL A 263 2.90 -15.42 8.52
N ARG A 264 2.61 -14.83 9.69
CA ARG A 264 3.49 -13.87 10.36
C ARG A 264 4.85 -14.47 10.74
N GLN A 265 4.88 -15.70 11.26
CA GLN A 265 6.12 -16.38 11.65
C GLN A 265 6.88 -16.92 10.43
N THR A 266 6.16 -17.37 9.40
CA THR A 266 6.76 -17.92 8.18
C THR A 266 7.34 -16.84 7.27
N ILE A 267 6.71 -15.66 7.13
CA ILE A 267 7.30 -14.53 6.38
C ILE A 267 8.56 -13.99 7.08
N LEU A 268 8.56 -13.91 8.42
CA LEU A 268 9.73 -13.50 9.20
C LEU A 268 10.88 -14.51 9.13
N LYS A 269 10.59 -15.83 9.14
CA LYS A 269 11.59 -16.89 8.96
C LYS A 269 12.09 -16.98 7.51
N ALA A 270 11.22 -16.79 6.52
CA ALA A 270 11.57 -16.86 5.10
C ALA A 270 12.41 -15.66 4.63
N ASN A 271 12.14 -14.45 5.13
CA ASN A 271 13.02 -13.30 4.86
C ASN A 271 14.42 -13.44 5.49
N GLY A 272 14.55 -14.26 6.54
CA GLY A 272 15.84 -14.63 7.11
C GLY A 272 16.73 -15.49 6.20
N MET A 273 16.15 -16.14 5.17
CA MET A 273 16.89 -16.99 4.21
C MET A 273 17.47 -16.23 3.01
N ASN A 274 17.19 -14.93 2.86
CA ASN A 274 17.58 -14.14 1.69
C ASN A 274 19.00 -13.53 1.76
N GLN A 275 19.98 -14.32 2.20
CA GLN A 275 21.41 -14.03 1.99
C GLN A 275 21.99 -14.90 0.87
N MET A 276 21.35 -14.93 -0.30
CA MET A 276 21.94 -15.55 -1.50
C MET A 276 22.53 -14.47 -2.41
N PRO A 277 23.87 -14.35 -2.52
CA PRO A 277 24.50 -13.46 -3.48
C PRO A 277 24.56 -14.16 -4.85
N VAL A 278 24.33 -13.35 -5.90
CA VAL A 278 24.70 -13.49 -7.33
C VAL A 278 23.51 -13.02 -8.18
N PHE A 279 23.75 -11.90 -8.88
CA PHE A 279 22.89 -11.12 -9.77
C PHE A 279 21.84 -11.91 -10.59
N CYS A 280 22.23 -13.03 -11.20
CA CYS A 280 21.36 -13.85 -12.05
C CYS A 280 20.39 -14.74 -11.23
N ARG A 281 20.73 -15.07 -9.97
CA ARG A 281 19.95 -15.98 -9.13
C ARG A 281 18.62 -15.37 -8.67
N LYS A 282 18.47 -14.05 -8.53
CA LYS A 282 17.21 -13.43 -8.07
C LYS A 282 16.13 -13.40 -9.15
N ALA A 283 16.51 -13.14 -10.40
CA ALA A 283 15.59 -13.22 -11.53
C ALA A 283 15.18 -14.67 -11.80
N LEU A 284 16.16 -15.60 -11.81
CA LEU A 284 15.90 -17.04 -11.89
C LEU A 284 15.04 -17.55 -10.73
N TYR A 285 15.34 -17.17 -9.49
CA TYR A 285 14.55 -17.53 -8.30
C TYR A 285 13.11 -17.06 -8.44
N SER A 286 12.90 -15.80 -8.84
CA SER A 286 11.56 -15.29 -9.07
C SER A 286 10.84 -16.03 -10.18
N GLY A 287 11.51 -16.33 -11.30
CA GLY A 287 10.93 -17.11 -12.39
C GLY A 287 10.56 -18.53 -11.98
N MET A 288 11.44 -19.23 -11.25
CA MET A 288 11.23 -20.61 -10.78
C MET A 288 10.09 -20.70 -9.77
N VAL A 289 10.04 -19.81 -8.78
CA VAL A 289 8.97 -19.77 -7.78
C VAL A 289 7.63 -19.46 -8.45
N VAL A 290 7.60 -18.50 -9.37
CA VAL A 290 6.37 -18.17 -10.10
C VAL A 290 5.95 -19.28 -11.05
N PHE A 291 6.89 -19.97 -11.70
CA PHE A 291 6.59 -21.17 -12.49
C PHE A 291 5.96 -22.28 -11.63
N PHE A 292 6.47 -22.50 -10.42
CA PHE A 292 5.90 -23.44 -9.47
C PHE A 292 4.49 -23.04 -9.02
N LEU A 293 4.29 -21.77 -8.65
CA LEU A 293 2.97 -21.24 -8.31
C LEU A 293 1.99 -21.38 -9.48
N ALA A 294 2.41 -21.03 -10.70
CA ALA A 294 1.59 -21.12 -11.89
C ALA A 294 1.23 -22.56 -12.26
N SER A 295 2.13 -23.52 -12.03
CA SER A 295 1.86 -24.94 -12.23
C SER A 295 0.73 -25.44 -11.32
N LEU A 296 0.68 -24.92 -10.09
CA LEU A 296 -0.38 -25.25 -9.13
C LEU A 296 -1.68 -24.51 -9.43
N THR A 297 -1.61 -23.27 -9.92
CA THR A 297 -2.81 -22.54 -10.35
C THR A 297 -3.30 -22.94 -11.73
N PHE A 298 -2.70 -23.94 -12.38
CA PHE A 298 -3.12 -24.35 -13.71
C PHE A 298 -4.58 -24.84 -13.69
N PRO A 299 -5.48 -24.31 -14.54
CA PRO A 299 -6.91 -24.58 -14.44
C PRO A 299 -7.29 -26.06 -14.54
N HIS A 300 -6.59 -26.85 -15.37
CA HIS A 300 -6.89 -28.29 -15.50
C HIS A 300 -6.33 -29.16 -14.36
N PHE A 301 -5.52 -28.59 -13.46
CA PHE A 301 -4.99 -29.28 -12.29
C PHE A 301 -5.71 -28.79 -11.01
N ALA A 302 -5.00 -28.26 -10.03
CA ALA A 302 -5.59 -27.73 -8.80
C ALA A 302 -6.32 -26.39 -9.01
N GLY A 303 -6.08 -25.71 -10.15
CA GLY A 303 -6.69 -24.42 -10.46
C GLY A 303 -8.21 -24.47 -10.64
N HIS A 304 -8.76 -25.63 -10.99
CA HIS A 304 -10.21 -25.86 -11.12
C HIS A 304 -10.96 -25.63 -9.82
N TYR A 305 -10.38 -26.07 -8.70
CA TYR A 305 -10.99 -25.92 -7.36
C TYR A 305 -10.80 -24.52 -6.76
N MET A 306 -9.92 -23.70 -7.33
CA MET A 306 -9.55 -22.38 -6.79
C MET A 306 -10.09 -21.23 -7.64
N ALA A 307 -10.93 -21.51 -8.65
CA ALA A 307 -11.38 -20.52 -9.64
C ALA A 307 -10.21 -19.71 -10.23
N SER A 308 -9.13 -20.42 -10.58
CA SER A 308 -7.83 -19.82 -10.93
C SER A 308 -7.84 -18.91 -12.16
N LYS A 309 -8.80 -19.08 -13.08
CA LYS A 309 -8.92 -18.26 -14.30
C LYS A 309 -9.29 -16.81 -14.01
N TYR A 310 -9.91 -16.53 -12.87
CA TYR A 310 -10.34 -15.18 -12.54
C TYR A 310 -9.16 -14.26 -12.24
N THR A 311 -9.26 -13.02 -12.72
CA THR A 311 -8.35 -11.95 -12.36
C THR A 311 -8.55 -11.52 -10.90
N MET A 312 -7.61 -10.79 -10.31
CA MET A 312 -7.75 -10.29 -8.92
C MET A 312 -9.02 -9.46 -8.73
N LYS A 313 -9.41 -8.67 -9.75
CA LYS A 313 -10.63 -7.87 -9.74
C LYS A 313 -11.87 -8.77 -9.81
N GLU A 314 -11.89 -9.72 -10.74
CA GLU A 314 -12.99 -10.67 -10.93
C GLU A 314 -13.23 -11.55 -9.71
N LEU A 315 -12.15 -12.00 -9.09
CA LEU A 315 -12.20 -12.82 -7.88
C LEU A 315 -12.87 -12.06 -6.72
N LEU A 316 -12.53 -10.78 -6.54
CA LEU A 316 -13.19 -9.94 -5.53
C LEU A 316 -14.66 -9.68 -5.87
N THR A 317 -14.98 -9.35 -7.13
CA THR A 317 -16.38 -9.15 -7.55
C THR A 317 -17.22 -10.42 -7.36
N SER A 318 -16.61 -11.58 -7.58
CA SER A 318 -17.27 -12.88 -7.39
C SER A 318 -17.63 -13.10 -5.93
N PHE A 319 -16.71 -12.87 -4.98
CA PHE A 319 -17.02 -13.03 -3.55
C PHE A 319 -18.09 -12.05 -3.05
N LEU A 320 -18.13 -10.83 -3.61
CA LEU A 320 -19.08 -9.79 -3.24
C LEU A 320 -20.47 -9.96 -3.88
N ASP A 321 -20.69 -10.99 -4.70
CA ASP A 321 -21.99 -11.27 -5.31
C ASP A 321 -23.08 -11.46 -4.23
N SER A 322 -24.27 -10.91 -4.42
CA SER A 322 -25.33 -11.01 -3.40
C SER A 322 -26.09 -12.34 -3.40
N ARG A 323 -25.95 -13.11 -4.48
CA ARG A 323 -26.64 -14.38 -4.68
C ARG A 323 -26.05 -15.48 -3.80
N GLN A 324 -26.88 -16.42 -3.34
CA GLN A 324 -26.43 -17.62 -2.64
C GLN A 324 -25.97 -18.67 -3.66
N TRP A 325 -24.76 -19.19 -3.50
CA TRP A 325 -24.19 -20.13 -4.47
C TRP A 325 -24.72 -21.57 -4.31
N THR A 326 -25.24 -21.91 -3.13
CA THR A 326 -25.72 -23.27 -2.83
C THR A 326 -27.13 -23.59 -3.32
N SER A 327 -28.00 -22.59 -3.49
CA SER A 327 -29.41 -22.82 -3.87
C SER A 327 -29.64 -22.93 -5.38
N GLN A 328 -28.64 -22.58 -6.20
CA GLN A 328 -28.74 -22.54 -7.66
C GLN A 328 -28.33 -23.84 -8.38
N SER A 329 -27.85 -24.87 -7.68
CA SER A 329 -27.44 -26.14 -8.31
C SER A 329 -28.60 -26.96 -8.90
N HIS A 330 -29.86 -26.58 -8.64
CA HIS A 330 -31.03 -27.35 -9.05
C HIS A 330 -31.92 -26.71 -10.15
N ASN A 331 -31.77 -25.42 -10.46
CA ASN A 331 -32.61 -24.72 -11.44
C ASN A 331 -31.79 -24.25 -12.65
N THR A 332 -31.72 -25.12 -13.66
CA THR A 332 -31.07 -24.92 -14.97
C THR A 332 -31.81 -23.92 -15.85
N SER A 333 -31.14 -22.84 -16.30
CA SER A 333 -31.17 -22.35 -17.72
C SER A 333 -30.50 -20.99 -17.95
N GLU A 334 -30.15 -20.21 -16.92
CA GLU A 334 -29.42 -18.94 -17.12
C GLU A 334 -28.16 -18.85 -16.24
N GLN A 335 -27.09 -19.55 -16.65
CA GLN A 335 -25.78 -19.46 -15.99
C GLN A 335 -25.03 -18.20 -16.44
N LEU A 336 -25.01 -17.19 -15.57
CA LEU A 336 -24.14 -16.03 -15.69
C LEU A 336 -22.68 -16.46 -15.41
N GLN A 337 -21.74 -16.01 -16.26
CA GLN A 337 -20.29 -16.36 -16.27
C GLN A 337 -19.53 -16.37 -14.91
N PRO A 338 -19.90 -15.62 -13.84
CA PRO A 338 -19.19 -15.67 -12.55
C PRO A 338 -19.45 -16.92 -11.69
N LEU A 339 -20.61 -17.57 -11.86
CA LEU A 339 -21.01 -18.71 -11.03
C LEU A 339 -20.42 -20.04 -11.54
N LEU A 340 -20.08 -20.07 -12.83
CA LEU A 340 -19.68 -21.27 -13.53
C LEU A 340 -18.36 -21.84 -12.99
N GLU A 341 -17.37 -20.99 -12.67
CA GLU A 341 -16.05 -21.50 -12.30
C GLU A 341 -16.04 -22.13 -10.88
N TRP A 342 -16.76 -21.57 -9.91
CA TRP A 342 -16.84 -22.09 -8.53
C TRP A 342 -17.62 -23.40 -8.38
N SER A 343 -18.45 -23.74 -9.36
CA SER A 343 -19.33 -24.92 -9.38
C SER A 343 -19.00 -25.93 -10.49
N SER A 344 -18.02 -25.62 -11.35
CA SER A 344 -17.71 -26.35 -12.59
C SER A 344 -17.31 -27.83 -12.44
N SER A 345 -16.90 -28.30 -11.26
CA SER A 345 -16.46 -29.69 -11.03
C SER A 345 -17.56 -30.64 -10.55
N GLY A 346 -18.78 -30.15 -10.28
CA GLY A 346 -19.76 -30.92 -9.52
C GLY A 346 -19.37 -31.13 -8.05
N THR A 347 -18.28 -30.52 -7.58
CA THR A 347 -17.94 -30.46 -6.14
C THR A 347 -18.76 -29.40 -5.43
N SER A 348 -18.97 -29.58 -4.13
CA SER A 348 -19.64 -28.57 -3.31
C SER A 348 -18.85 -27.26 -3.30
N VAL A 349 -19.58 -26.15 -3.33
CA VAL A 349 -19.01 -24.79 -3.27
C VAL A 349 -18.21 -24.58 -1.98
N TYR A 350 -18.60 -25.24 -0.89
CA TYR A 350 -17.84 -25.24 0.37
C TYR A 350 -16.44 -25.83 0.21
N PHE A 351 -16.32 -26.92 -0.54
CA PHE A 351 -15.02 -27.55 -0.79
C PHE A 351 -14.10 -26.63 -1.58
N SER A 352 -14.59 -26.01 -2.66
CA SER A 352 -13.78 -25.07 -3.46
C SER A 352 -13.35 -23.85 -2.66
N LEU A 353 -14.22 -23.28 -1.82
CA LEU A 353 -13.87 -22.17 -0.92
C LEU A 353 -12.81 -22.55 0.13
N VAL A 354 -12.96 -23.70 0.80
CA VAL A 354 -11.98 -24.18 1.79
C VAL A 354 -10.64 -24.49 1.10
N PHE A 355 -10.67 -25.14 -0.06
CA PHE A 355 -9.48 -25.42 -0.85
C PHE A 355 -8.78 -24.12 -1.28
N PHE A 356 -9.54 -23.13 -1.73
CA PHE A 356 -9.02 -21.79 -2.07
C PHE A 356 -8.31 -21.15 -0.88
N LEU A 357 -8.91 -21.17 0.32
CA LEU A 357 -8.32 -20.59 1.53
C LEU A 357 -7.01 -21.30 1.91
N LEU A 358 -7.01 -22.62 1.94
CA LEU A 358 -5.81 -23.40 2.29
C LEU A 358 -4.68 -23.15 1.29
N MET A 359 -4.97 -23.22 -0.01
CA MET A 359 -3.96 -23.06 -1.06
C MET A 359 -3.42 -21.63 -1.14
N LYS A 360 -4.31 -20.62 -1.13
CA LYS A 360 -3.87 -19.22 -1.22
C LYS A 360 -3.05 -18.77 -0.02
N MET A 361 -3.28 -19.32 1.17
CA MET A 361 -2.54 -18.95 2.37
C MET A 361 -1.03 -19.16 2.21
N TRP A 362 -0.60 -20.38 1.89
CA TRP A 362 0.83 -20.68 1.79
C TRP A 362 1.44 -20.12 0.50
N MET A 363 0.66 -20.05 -0.58
CA MET A 363 1.09 -19.41 -1.82
C MET A 363 1.35 -17.91 -1.63
N LEU A 364 0.50 -17.22 -0.86
CA LEU A 364 0.69 -15.80 -0.54
C LEU A 364 1.97 -15.59 0.28
N VAL A 365 2.26 -16.47 1.25
CA VAL A 365 3.53 -16.44 2.00
C VAL A 365 4.71 -16.53 1.04
N LEU A 366 4.67 -17.50 0.12
CA LEU A 366 5.75 -17.72 -0.85
C LEU A 366 5.89 -16.52 -1.80
N ALA A 367 4.79 -15.98 -2.32
CA ALA A 367 4.77 -14.79 -3.16
C ALA A 367 5.35 -13.56 -2.45
N CYS A 368 5.14 -13.43 -1.13
CA CYS A 368 5.73 -12.34 -0.33
C CYS A 368 7.26 -12.40 -0.24
N THR A 369 7.88 -13.57 -0.43
CA THR A 369 9.34 -13.74 -0.40
C THR A 369 10.03 -13.29 -1.68
N LEU A 370 9.28 -13.11 -2.76
CA LEU A 370 9.80 -12.75 -4.06
C LEU A 370 10.42 -11.34 -4.01
N PRO A 371 11.61 -11.14 -4.61
CA PRO A 371 12.27 -9.84 -4.67
C PRO A 371 11.66 -8.93 -5.74
N LEU A 372 10.33 -8.79 -5.73
CA LEU A 372 9.54 -8.02 -6.69
C LEU A 372 8.97 -6.75 -6.06
N PRO A 373 8.75 -5.67 -6.82
CA PRO A 373 7.97 -4.54 -6.36
C PRO A 373 6.49 -4.96 -6.26
N ALA A 374 6.05 -5.30 -5.06
CA ALA A 374 4.72 -5.84 -4.81
C ALA A 374 4.06 -5.27 -3.55
N GLY A 375 2.74 -5.11 -3.61
CA GLY A 375 1.88 -4.74 -2.50
C GLY A 375 1.13 -5.95 -1.95
N TYR A 376 0.94 -5.99 -0.64
CA TYR A 376 0.38 -7.16 0.05
C TYR A 376 -1.05 -6.95 0.57
N PHE A 377 -1.58 -5.73 0.47
CA PHE A 377 -2.92 -5.39 1.00
C PHE A 377 -4.06 -6.08 0.23
N MET A 378 -4.07 -6.01 -1.10
CA MET A 378 -5.16 -6.56 -1.92
C MET A 378 -5.30 -8.09 -1.76
N PRO A 379 -4.23 -8.90 -1.77
CA PRO A 379 -4.31 -10.33 -1.49
C PRO A 379 -4.94 -10.65 -0.13
N VAL A 380 -4.55 -9.91 0.91
CA VAL A 380 -5.12 -10.03 2.27
C VAL A 380 -6.60 -9.65 2.25
N PHE A 381 -6.98 -8.57 1.57
CA PHE A 381 -8.36 -8.14 1.45
C PHE A 381 -9.24 -9.20 0.77
N ILE A 382 -8.78 -9.78 -0.35
CA ILE A 382 -9.48 -10.86 -1.07
C ILE A 382 -9.56 -12.13 -0.22
N TYR A 383 -8.48 -12.47 0.50
CA TYR A 383 -8.47 -13.61 1.41
C TYR A 383 -9.52 -13.46 2.51
N GLY A 384 -9.62 -12.27 3.10
CA GLY A 384 -10.69 -11.94 4.05
C GLY A 384 -12.09 -12.04 3.42
N ALA A 385 -12.25 -11.61 2.17
CA ALA A 385 -13.50 -11.73 1.44
C ALA A 385 -13.92 -13.19 1.26
N ALA A 386 -12.98 -14.08 0.94
CA ALA A 386 -13.22 -15.51 0.81
C ALA A 386 -13.65 -16.16 2.14
N ILE A 387 -13.04 -15.76 3.27
CA ILE A 387 -13.45 -16.23 4.60
C ILE A 387 -14.87 -15.75 4.91
N GLY A 388 -15.13 -14.46 4.72
CA GLY A 388 -16.46 -13.88 4.94
C GLY A 388 -17.51 -14.55 4.06
N ARG A 389 -17.16 -14.89 2.81
CA ARG A 389 -18.03 -15.62 1.90
C ARG A 389 -18.36 -17.02 2.41
N LEU A 390 -17.35 -17.76 2.88
CA LEU A 390 -17.55 -19.10 3.45
C LEU A 390 -18.48 -19.07 4.67
N ILE A 391 -18.29 -18.08 5.56
CA ILE A 391 -19.16 -17.88 6.72
C ILE A 391 -20.57 -17.50 6.28
N GLY A 392 -20.72 -16.62 5.29
CA GLY A 392 -22.02 -16.18 4.77
C GLY A 392 -22.83 -17.32 4.13
N GLU A 393 -22.19 -18.19 3.34
CA GLU A 393 -22.84 -19.38 2.77
C GLU A 393 -23.23 -20.37 3.89
N GLY A 394 -22.37 -20.56 4.89
CA GLY A 394 -22.68 -21.37 6.07
C GLY A 394 -23.86 -20.83 6.89
N ALA A 395 -23.94 -19.52 7.09
CA ALA A 395 -25.06 -18.85 7.76
C ALA A 395 -26.36 -18.98 6.97
N ALA A 396 -26.30 -18.86 5.64
CA ALA A 396 -27.45 -19.09 4.75
C ALA A 396 -27.95 -20.54 4.82
N TYR A 397 -27.03 -21.52 4.89
CA TYR A 397 -27.38 -22.93 5.09
C TYR A 397 -28.04 -23.19 6.45
N LEU A 398 -27.55 -22.59 7.53
CA LEU A 398 -28.15 -22.74 8.86
C LEU A 398 -29.53 -22.08 8.95
N SER A 399 -29.68 -20.90 8.32
CA SER A 399 -30.95 -20.19 8.25
C SER A 399 -32.01 -20.96 7.45
N SER A 400 -31.63 -21.68 6.40
CA SER A 400 -32.56 -22.50 5.60
C SER A 400 -32.94 -23.83 6.26
N THR A 401 -32.11 -24.35 7.17
CA THR A 401 -32.36 -25.63 7.88
C THR A 401 -33.15 -25.47 9.19
N GLY A 402 -33.45 -24.22 9.61
CA GLY A 402 -34.52 -23.92 10.57
C GLY A 402 -34.28 -24.46 11.99
N VAL A 403 -33.30 -23.93 12.71
CA VAL A 403 -33.07 -24.28 14.13
C VAL A 403 -34.04 -23.56 15.10
N THR A 404 -34.80 -22.56 14.65
CA THR A 404 -35.81 -21.87 15.48
C THR A 404 -37.14 -21.69 14.73
N PRO A 405 -38.24 -22.35 15.15
CA PRO A 405 -39.56 -22.15 14.56
C PRO A 405 -40.13 -20.78 15.00
N GLY A 406 -40.39 -19.88 14.05
CA GLY A 406 -41.26 -18.70 14.30
C GLY A 406 -40.77 -17.33 13.82
N GLN A 407 -39.51 -17.16 13.39
CA GLN A 407 -39.08 -15.94 12.71
C GLN A 407 -38.82 -16.25 11.24
N GLN A 408 -39.44 -15.51 10.31
CA GLN A 408 -38.96 -15.43 8.94
C GLN A 408 -37.64 -14.68 8.98
N TRP A 409 -36.52 -15.41 9.00
CA TRP A 409 -35.21 -14.80 8.84
C TRP A 409 -35.20 -14.15 7.45
N ALA A 410 -34.92 -12.83 7.40
CA ALA A 410 -34.63 -12.17 6.14
C ALA A 410 -33.52 -12.96 5.43
N SER A 411 -33.64 -13.14 4.12
CA SER A 411 -32.68 -13.91 3.33
C SER A 411 -31.25 -13.43 3.61
N VAL A 412 -30.44 -14.27 4.22
CA VAL A 412 -29.04 -13.98 4.51
C VAL A 412 -28.30 -13.72 3.21
N ASN A 413 -27.69 -12.54 3.09
CA ASN A 413 -26.93 -12.14 1.91
C ASN A 413 -25.43 -12.44 2.12
N PRO A 414 -24.86 -13.48 1.49
CA PRO A 414 -23.46 -13.88 1.69
C PRO A 414 -22.45 -12.84 1.19
N GLY A 415 -22.82 -11.97 0.24
CA GLY A 415 -21.95 -10.89 -0.25
C GLY A 415 -21.64 -9.85 0.83
N GLY A 416 -22.60 -9.58 1.73
CA GLY A 416 -22.40 -8.70 2.88
C GLY A 416 -21.36 -9.27 3.86
N TYR A 417 -21.42 -10.57 4.14
CA TYR A 417 -20.44 -11.26 4.99
C TYR A 417 -19.06 -11.30 4.34
N ALA A 418 -18.99 -11.48 3.02
CA ALA A 418 -17.73 -11.37 2.29
C ALA A 418 -17.10 -9.98 2.47
N LEU A 419 -17.88 -8.90 2.33
CA LEU A 419 -17.37 -7.55 2.57
C LEU A 419 -16.90 -7.35 4.02
N ALA A 420 -17.66 -7.86 5.00
CA ALA A 420 -17.30 -7.80 6.41
C ALA A 420 -15.99 -8.55 6.70
N GLY A 421 -15.82 -9.76 6.16
CA GLY A 421 -14.60 -10.55 6.28
C GLY A 421 -13.39 -9.88 5.63
N ALA A 422 -13.59 -9.23 4.47
CA ALA A 422 -12.54 -8.48 3.77
C ALA A 422 -11.99 -7.34 4.64
N ALA A 423 -12.88 -6.52 5.21
CA ALA A 423 -12.51 -5.41 6.09
C ALA A 423 -11.92 -5.91 7.42
N ALA A 424 -12.55 -6.89 8.06
CA ALA A 424 -12.13 -7.40 9.36
C ALA A 424 -10.74 -8.05 9.31
N PHE A 425 -10.49 -8.92 8.33
CA PHE A 425 -9.20 -9.59 8.19
C PHE A 425 -8.09 -8.61 7.79
N SER A 426 -8.34 -7.72 6.82
CA SER A 426 -7.35 -6.72 6.42
C SER A 426 -7.03 -5.75 7.55
N GLY A 427 -8.03 -5.30 8.31
CA GLY A 427 -7.85 -4.52 9.52
C GLY A 427 -6.99 -5.25 10.55
N ALA A 428 -7.33 -6.50 10.88
CA ALA A 428 -6.59 -7.32 11.84
C ALA A 428 -5.11 -7.54 11.46
N VAL A 429 -4.80 -7.71 10.18
CA VAL A 429 -3.41 -7.89 9.70
C VAL A 429 -2.61 -6.59 9.75
N THR A 430 -3.26 -5.46 9.48
CA THR A 430 -2.62 -4.14 9.43
C THR A 430 -2.70 -3.37 10.75
N HIS A 431 -3.48 -3.85 11.71
CA HIS A 431 -3.85 -3.17 12.96
C HIS A 431 -4.58 -1.84 12.75
N THR A 432 -5.45 -1.75 11.76
CA THR A 432 -6.14 -0.51 11.35
C THR A 432 -7.65 -0.69 11.21
N LEU A 433 -8.41 0.40 11.33
CA LEU A 433 -9.88 0.41 11.18
C LEU A 433 -10.31 0.99 9.83
N SER A 434 -9.45 1.82 9.24
CA SER A 434 -9.60 2.37 7.90
C SER A 434 -9.99 1.38 6.78
N PRO A 435 -9.64 0.06 6.79
CA PRO A 435 -10.13 -0.86 5.77
C PRO A 435 -11.66 -0.97 5.68
N VAL A 436 -12.38 -0.64 6.75
CA VAL A 436 -13.86 -0.55 6.76
C VAL A 436 -14.35 0.54 5.82
N LEU A 437 -13.76 1.74 5.91
CA LEU A 437 -14.13 2.85 5.04
C LEU A 437 -13.72 2.61 3.60
N VAL A 438 -12.54 2.00 3.38
CA VAL A 438 -12.13 1.55 2.05
C VAL A 438 -13.15 0.56 1.47
N ALA A 439 -13.59 -0.43 2.25
CA ALA A 439 -14.58 -1.41 1.82
C ALA A 439 -15.92 -0.75 1.43
N ILE A 440 -16.41 0.19 2.26
CA ILE A 440 -17.67 0.92 2.03
C ILE A 440 -17.59 1.84 0.81
N GLU A 441 -16.50 2.58 0.62
CA GLU A 441 -16.31 3.45 -0.53
C GLU A 441 -16.16 2.67 -1.84
N LEU A 442 -15.51 1.51 -1.78
CA LEU A 442 -15.36 0.61 -2.92
C LEU A 442 -16.69 0.02 -3.37
N THR A 443 -17.57 -0.34 -2.43
CA THR A 443 -18.89 -0.90 -2.74
C THR A 443 -19.96 0.14 -3.02
N GLY A 444 -19.80 1.35 -2.49
CA GLY A 444 -20.74 2.46 -2.67
C GLY A 444 -22.00 2.35 -1.81
N GLN A 445 -22.04 1.45 -0.82
CA GLN A 445 -23.19 1.26 0.07
C GLN A 445 -22.79 1.38 1.54
N PHE A 446 -23.48 2.24 2.28
CA PHE A 446 -23.22 2.50 3.71
C PHE A 446 -24.12 1.69 4.66
N THR A 447 -25.04 0.89 4.14
CA THR A 447 -26.06 0.14 4.90
C THR A 447 -25.45 -0.83 5.92
N HIS A 448 -24.29 -1.40 5.61
CA HIS A 448 -23.59 -2.37 6.44
C HIS A 448 -22.42 -1.77 7.25
N ALA A 449 -22.30 -0.45 7.33
CA ALA A 449 -21.13 0.20 7.90
C ALA A 449 -20.88 -0.16 9.39
N VAL A 450 -21.92 -0.10 10.21
CA VAL A 450 -21.81 -0.32 11.67
C VAL A 450 -21.40 -1.78 11.99
N PRO A 451 -22.05 -2.82 11.44
CA PRO A 451 -21.64 -4.20 11.69
C PRO A 451 -20.23 -4.53 11.21
N ILE A 452 -19.84 -4.03 10.03
CA ILE A 452 -18.49 -4.23 9.49
C ILE A 452 -17.45 -3.58 10.41
N LEU A 453 -17.75 -2.38 10.92
CA LEU A 453 -16.88 -1.68 11.88
C LEU A 453 -16.73 -2.48 13.18
N LEU A 454 -17.82 -3.02 13.71
CA LEU A 454 -17.79 -3.81 14.94
C LEU A 454 -16.98 -5.10 14.76
N ALA A 455 -17.19 -5.83 13.66
CA ALA A 455 -16.41 -7.02 13.32
C ALA A 455 -14.90 -6.70 13.21
N THR A 456 -14.57 -5.58 12.57
CA THR A 456 -13.17 -5.14 12.40
C THR A 456 -12.54 -4.69 13.72
N LEU A 457 -13.29 -4.02 14.60
CA LEU A 457 -12.84 -3.66 15.94
C LEU A 457 -12.51 -4.89 16.78
N LEU A 458 -13.38 -5.90 16.78
CA LEU A 458 -13.16 -7.16 17.49
C LEU A 458 -11.94 -7.91 16.95
N ALA A 459 -11.84 -8.06 15.63
CA ALA A 459 -10.69 -8.71 14.99
C ALA A 459 -9.36 -7.99 15.31
N ASN A 460 -9.38 -6.65 15.32
CA ASN A 460 -8.22 -5.85 15.73
C ASN A 460 -7.87 -6.00 17.20
N ALA A 461 -8.86 -6.04 18.10
CA ALA A 461 -8.63 -6.22 19.52
C ALA A 461 -7.95 -7.56 19.81
N LEU A 462 -8.41 -8.63 19.16
CA LEU A 462 -7.83 -9.98 19.27
C LEU A 462 -6.39 -10.02 18.74
N SER A 463 -6.18 -9.47 17.53
CA SER A 463 -4.84 -9.40 16.91
C SER A 463 -3.84 -8.65 17.80
N ARG A 464 -4.28 -7.54 18.41
CA ARG A 464 -3.46 -6.71 19.31
C ARG A 464 -3.23 -7.32 20.70
N SER A 465 -4.17 -8.14 21.21
CA SER A 465 -4.07 -8.81 22.51
C SER A 465 -2.87 -9.77 22.56
N GLY A 466 -2.58 -10.43 21.44
CA GLY A 466 -1.45 -11.36 21.32
C GLY A 466 -0.04 -10.74 21.37
N GLN A 467 0.12 -9.45 21.69
CA GLN A 467 1.40 -8.71 21.75
C GLN A 467 2.27 -8.79 20.47
N ARG A 468 1.67 -9.05 19.31
CA ARG A 468 2.37 -9.17 18.03
C ARG A 468 2.49 -7.78 17.35
N PRO A 469 3.60 -7.45 16.68
CA PRO A 469 3.64 -6.29 15.78
C PRO A 469 2.74 -6.49 14.56
N SER A 470 2.29 -5.37 13.97
CA SER A 470 1.51 -5.37 12.72
C SER A 470 2.32 -5.95 11.57
N PHE A 471 1.67 -6.30 10.45
CA PHE A 471 2.36 -6.77 9.25
C PHE A 471 3.46 -5.81 8.76
N TYR A 472 3.17 -4.51 8.70
CA TYR A 472 4.14 -3.51 8.24
C TYR A 472 5.25 -3.24 9.26
N ASP A 473 4.95 -3.30 10.56
CA ASP A 473 5.98 -3.23 11.61
C ASP A 473 6.91 -4.45 11.52
N ALA A 474 6.36 -5.65 11.32
CA ALA A 474 7.14 -6.87 11.15
C ALA A 474 8.05 -6.79 9.91
N LEU A 475 7.56 -6.23 8.80
CA LEU A 475 8.36 -6.01 7.59
C LEU A 475 9.48 -4.99 7.84
N SER A 476 9.21 -3.92 8.60
CA SER A 476 10.23 -2.92 8.99
C SER A 476 11.33 -3.56 9.85
N ILE A 477 10.95 -4.40 10.83
CA ILE A 477 11.88 -5.12 11.71
C ILE A 477 12.72 -6.12 10.89
N SER A 478 12.08 -6.87 9.99
CA SER A 478 12.75 -7.82 9.11
C SER A 478 13.80 -7.16 8.22
N LYS A 479 13.53 -5.93 7.76
CA LYS A 479 14.46 -5.13 6.94
C LYS A 479 15.51 -4.38 7.76
N ARG A 480 15.48 -4.48 9.09
CA ARG A 480 16.36 -3.75 10.03
C ARG A 480 16.35 -2.24 9.79
N LEU A 481 15.20 -1.69 9.43
CA LEU A 481 15.04 -0.25 9.24
C LEU A 481 15.04 0.46 10.60
N PRO A 482 15.55 1.70 10.68
CA PRO A 482 15.48 2.49 11.91
C PRO A 482 14.01 2.78 12.24
N HIS A 483 13.49 2.06 13.24
CA HIS A 483 12.09 2.11 13.63
C HIS A 483 11.95 2.69 15.03
N LEU A 484 11.24 3.80 15.16
CA LEU A 484 10.80 4.31 16.45
C LEU A 484 9.53 3.53 16.83
N PRO A 485 9.57 2.66 17.86
CA PRO A 485 8.38 1.93 18.27
C PRO A 485 7.30 2.91 18.69
N SER A 486 6.06 2.66 18.23
CA SER A 486 4.87 3.31 18.82
C SER A 486 4.89 3.08 20.32
N LEU A 487 4.74 4.15 21.10
CA LEU A 487 4.78 4.16 22.57
C LEU A 487 3.63 3.33 23.17
N LYS A 488 3.64 2.01 23.00
CA LYS A 488 2.82 1.10 23.79
C LYS A 488 3.52 0.93 25.13
N LYS A 489 2.96 1.61 26.15
CA LYS A 489 3.28 1.51 27.59
C LYS A 489 4.60 0.76 27.82
N ALA A 490 5.71 1.48 27.65
CA ALA A 490 6.84 1.17 28.50
C ALA A 490 6.24 1.22 29.90
N LYS A 491 6.06 0.05 30.53
CA LYS A 491 6.05 0.00 31.97
C LYS A 491 7.39 0.62 32.30
N ILE A 492 7.38 1.89 32.67
CA ILE A 492 8.56 2.62 33.11
C ILE A 492 8.91 1.93 34.43
N MET A 493 9.53 0.75 34.32
CA MET A 493 10.35 0.21 35.37
C MET A 493 11.67 0.93 35.15
N LEU A 494 11.70 2.19 35.57
CA LEU A 494 12.96 2.85 35.86
C LEU A 494 13.71 1.88 36.77
N PRO A 495 14.82 1.27 36.32
CA PRO A 495 15.75 0.73 37.28
C PRO A 495 16.16 1.94 38.11
N LEU A 496 15.98 1.89 39.42
CA LEU A 496 16.40 2.92 40.36
C LEU A 496 17.94 3.02 40.46
N THR A 497 18.66 2.71 39.38
CA THR A 497 20.12 2.55 39.37
C THR A 497 20.74 3.18 38.13
N SER A 498 21.53 4.22 38.41
CA SER A 498 22.51 4.94 37.58
C SER A 498 21.99 5.71 36.36
N PHE A 499 21.92 7.03 36.56
CA PHE A 499 21.83 8.09 35.56
C PHE A 499 22.72 7.85 34.32
N GLY A 500 22.20 8.23 33.15
CA GLY A 500 22.74 7.89 31.84
C GLY A 500 24.04 8.58 31.45
N MET A 501 24.93 7.82 30.79
CA MET A 501 26.14 8.34 30.14
C MET A 501 26.60 7.46 28.94
N THR A 502 25.73 6.65 28.32
CA THR A 502 26.16 5.72 27.24
C THR A 502 25.59 6.00 25.85
N GLY A 503 24.82 7.09 25.67
CA GLY A 503 24.23 7.45 24.36
C GLY A 503 24.56 8.85 23.85
N LEU A 504 25.25 9.69 24.62
CA LEU A 504 25.70 11.01 24.18
C LEU A 504 27.10 10.89 23.60
N ALA A 505 27.20 10.69 22.29
CA ALA A 505 28.43 11.05 21.57
C ALA A 505 28.56 12.57 21.61
N VAL A 506 29.17 13.11 22.68
CA VAL A 506 29.51 14.53 22.79
C VAL A 506 30.69 14.80 21.88
N ASN A 507 30.44 14.97 20.59
CA ASN A 507 31.38 15.62 19.68
C ASN A 507 30.92 17.08 19.48
N GLN A 508 31.04 17.87 20.54
CA GLN A 508 30.66 19.29 20.52
C GLN A 508 31.73 20.11 19.80
N ARG A 509 31.42 20.53 18.56
CA ARG A 509 32.23 21.46 17.78
C ARG A 509 31.67 22.88 17.90
N SER A 510 32.13 23.65 18.89
CA SER A 510 31.72 25.05 19.09
C SER A 510 32.69 26.06 18.47
N SER A 511 32.17 27.19 17.99
CA SER A 511 32.92 28.43 17.73
C SER A 511 32.39 29.53 18.65
N GLY A 512 33.28 30.31 19.26
CA GLY A 512 32.91 31.45 20.10
C GLY A 512 32.75 32.74 19.29
N GLU A 513 31.98 33.70 19.81
CA GLU A 513 31.77 35.03 19.20
C GLU A 513 33.06 35.88 19.07
N SER A 514 34.20 35.40 19.59
CA SER A 514 35.50 36.09 19.62
C SER A 514 36.58 35.41 18.73
N CYS A 515 36.21 34.78 17.62
CA CYS A 515 37.16 34.09 16.74
C CYS A 515 37.89 35.05 15.77
N SER A 516 39.20 34.85 15.56
CA SER A 516 40.01 35.66 14.64
C SER A 516 39.70 35.34 13.15
N TRP A 517 40.01 36.26 12.23
CA TRP A 517 39.76 36.09 10.78
C TRP A 517 40.38 34.83 10.16
N ARG A 518 41.52 34.36 10.69
CA ARG A 518 42.14 33.09 10.23
C ARG A 518 41.33 31.87 10.68
N ASP A 519 40.82 31.89 11.91
CA ASP A 519 39.97 30.82 12.44
C ASP A 519 38.62 30.78 11.71
N ALA A 520 38.11 31.94 11.27
CA ALA A 520 36.91 32.08 10.43
C ALA A 520 37.10 31.38 9.07
N GLN A 521 38.26 31.51 8.40
CA GLN A 521 38.51 30.81 7.13
C GLN A 521 38.58 29.28 7.29
N THR A 522 39.32 28.76 8.28
CA THR A 522 39.38 27.32 8.55
C THR A 522 38.03 26.74 8.98
N SER A 523 37.25 27.49 9.74
CA SER A 523 35.91 27.08 10.16
C SER A 523 34.89 27.12 9.02
N THR A 524 35.04 28.01 8.05
CA THR A 524 34.22 28.06 6.83
C THR A 524 34.50 26.87 5.92
N VAL A 525 35.77 26.48 5.73
CA VAL A 525 36.15 25.29 4.95
C VAL A 525 35.62 24.00 5.57
N GLN A 526 35.59 23.90 6.90
CA GLN A 526 34.96 22.77 7.60
C GLN A 526 33.43 22.79 7.59
N ALA A 527 32.79 23.97 7.63
CA ALA A 527 31.34 24.10 7.58
C ALA A 527 30.75 23.68 6.21
N ILE A 528 31.51 23.87 5.12
CA ILE A 528 31.17 23.38 3.77
C ILE A 528 30.96 21.86 3.76
N TRP A 529 31.58 21.12 4.68
CA TRP A 529 31.47 19.65 4.76
C TRP A 529 30.33 19.13 5.65
N THR A 530 29.75 19.92 6.56
CA THR A 530 28.84 19.38 7.61
C THR A 530 27.49 20.10 7.77
N GLY A 531 27.16 21.08 6.94
CA GLY A 531 25.79 21.59 6.77
C GLY A 531 25.23 22.54 7.84
N THR A 532 25.54 22.38 9.15
CA THR A 532 25.15 23.35 10.22
C THR A 532 26.05 23.25 11.46
N ARG A 533 26.19 24.34 12.23
CA ARG A 533 26.95 24.40 13.50
C ARG A 533 26.23 25.27 14.56
N SER A 534 26.36 24.94 15.85
CA SER A 534 25.72 25.66 16.97
C SER A 534 26.66 26.70 17.62
N GLY A 535 26.11 27.87 17.98
CA GLY A 535 26.86 28.99 18.55
C GLY A 535 27.05 28.91 20.07
N ARG A 536 28.17 29.44 20.58
CA ARG A 536 28.44 29.63 22.02
C ARG A 536 28.89 31.05 22.34
N ARG A 537 28.48 31.55 23.51
CA ARG A 537 28.79 32.90 24.02
C ARG A 537 30.24 33.07 24.50
N SER A 538 30.89 32.03 25.01
CA SER A 538 32.30 32.06 25.43
C SER A 538 32.83 30.64 25.71
N PRO A 539 34.09 30.30 25.39
CA PRO A 539 34.68 28.99 25.70
C PRO A 539 35.19 28.84 27.14
N ARG A 540 35.12 29.87 28.00
CA ARG A 540 35.82 29.88 29.32
C ARG A 540 34.92 29.94 30.56
N THR A 541 33.60 29.81 30.43
CA THR A 541 32.66 29.79 31.59
C THR A 541 31.86 28.49 31.64
N PRO A 542 31.52 27.97 32.84
CA PRO A 542 30.84 26.67 33.00
C PRO A 542 29.38 26.66 32.55
N ASP A 543 28.80 27.81 32.22
CA ASP A 543 27.42 27.91 31.72
C ASP A 543 27.32 27.57 30.22
N ILE A 544 27.03 26.30 29.93
CA ILE A 544 26.78 25.83 28.55
C ILE A 544 25.34 26.17 28.16
N VAL A 545 25.13 27.37 27.60
CA VAL A 545 23.85 27.74 26.96
C VAL A 545 23.97 27.56 25.44
N LEU A 546 23.18 26.64 24.88
CA LEU A 546 23.09 26.41 23.43
C LEU A 546 22.31 27.56 22.77
N LEU A 547 23.03 28.49 22.13
CA LEU A 547 22.45 29.62 21.42
C LEU A 547 22.28 29.26 19.92
N GLY A 548 21.24 28.49 19.60
CA GLY A 548 20.77 28.28 18.22
C GLY A 548 21.75 27.65 17.21
N ALA A 549 21.22 27.15 16.09
CA ALA A 549 22.01 26.67 14.96
C ALA A 549 21.96 27.72 13.83
N HIS A 550 23.12 28.22 13.39
CA HIS A 550 23.21 29.21 12.31
C HIS A 550 23.62 28.53 10.99
N ALA A 551 22.74 28.56 9.99
CA ALA A 551 22.99 27.99 8.66
C ALA A 551 23.56 28.97 7.62
N ASN A 552 23.73 30.27 7.95
CA ASN A 552 23.91 31.34 6.95
C ASN A 552 25.23 32.14 7.02
N ILE A 553 26.32 31.54 7.48
CA ILE A 553 27.61 32.25 7.59
C ILE A 553 28.32 32.38 6.23
N VAL A 554 28.18 31.40 5.34
CA VAL A 554 28.87 31.36 4.03
C VAL A 554 28.37 32.47 3.09
N GLY A 555 27.08 32.77 3.09
CA GLY A 555 26.50 33.83 2.25
C GLY A 555 26.90 35.24 2.66
N LEU A 556 27.10 35.49 3.96
CA LEU A 556 27.57 36.78 4.49
C LEU A 556 29.06 37.03 4.21
N ALA A 557 29.89 35.97 4.27
CA ALA A 557 31.31 36.06 3.96
C ALA A 557 31.55 36.42 2.47
N TYR A 558 30.82 35.81 1.55
CA TYR A 558 30.93 36.13 0.12
C TYR A 558 30.43 37.53 -0.23
N LYS A 559 29.45 38.06 0.50
CA LYS A 559 28.89 39.40 0.26
C LYS A 559 29.86 40.54 0.63
N HIS A 560 30.78 40.28 1.57
CA HIS A 560 31.78 41.27 2.00
C HIS A 560 33.09 41.24 1.22
N VAL A 561 33.43 40.14 0.53
CA VAL A 561 34.64 40.04 -0.31
C VAL A 561 34.46 40.75 -1.67
N GLY A 562 33.23 41.10 -2.06
CA GLY A 562 32.94 41.86 -3.28
C GLY A 562 33.02 43.38 -3.16
N VAL A 563 33.51 43.94 -2.03
CA VAL A 563 33.61 45.40 -1.80
C VAL A 563 34.99 45.80 -1.24
N ILE A 564 36.06 45.11 -1.63
CA ILE A 564 37.44 45.57 -1.41
C ILE A 564 38.17 45.61 -2.75
#